data_AF-B7LK57-F1
#
_entry.id   AF-B7LK57-F1
#
_cell.length_a   1.000
_cell.length_b   1.000
_cell.length_c   1.000
_cell.angle_alpha   90.00
_cell.angle_beta   90.00
_cell.angle_gamma   90.00
#
_symmetry.space_group_name_H-M   'P 1'
#
loop_
_entity.id
_entity.type
_entity.pdbx_description
1 polymer ?
#
loop_
_entity_poly.entity_id
_entity_poly.type
_entity_poly.pdbx_seq_one_letter_code
_entity_poly.pdbx_strand_id
1 'polypeptide(L)' 'MDEIFIHLPKYLIRYETGQAIDSLAQRFSLPNEPSMQDWPIEVADKQRLDEFLSAYSECNDDE' A
#
# COMPACT_ATOMS: atom_id res chain seq x y z
N MET A 1 -13.86 -15.95 22.30
CA MET A 1 -13.59 -15.10 21.13
C MET A 1 -12.74 -15.96 20.22
N ASP A 2 -13.30 -16.48 19.14
CA ASP A 2 -12.54 -17.24 18.16
C ASP A 2 -11.72 -16.25 17.33
N GLU A 3 -10.42 -16.22 17.58
CA GLU A 3 -9.47 -15.52 16.72
C GLU A 3 -9.45 -16.25 15.37
N ILE A 4 -10.02 -15.63 14.35
CA ILE A 4 -9.89 -16.12 12.98
C ILE A 4 -8.43 -15.91 12.56
N PHE A 5 -7.60 -16.94 12.79
CA PHE A 5 -6.27 -17.00 12.20
C PHE A 5 -6.42 -17.30 10.72
N ILE A 6 -6.47 -16.23 9.91
CA ILE A 6 -6.42 -16.35 8.46
C ILE A 6 -5.05 -16.92 8.10
N HIS A 7 -5.00 -18.20 7.72
CA HIS A 7 -3.79 -18.83 7.22
C HIS A 7 -3.56 -18.38 5.77
N LEU A 8 -2.96 -17.20 5.59
CA LEU A 8 -2.60 -16.71 4.27
C LEU A 8 -1.45 -17.56 3.72
N PRO A 9 -1.60 -18.18 2.55
CA PRO A 9 -0.51 -18.91 1.94
C PRO A 9 0.64 -17.95 1.62
N LYS A 10 1.89 -18.40 1.82
CA LYS A 10 3.09 -17.54 1.76
C LYS A 10 3.23 -16.75 0.45
N TYR A 11 2.74 -17.28 -0.66
CA TYR A 11 2.79 -16.62 -1.97
C TYR A 11 1.82 -15.43 -2.10
N LEU A 12 0.83 -15.31 -1.22
CA LEU A 12 -0.07 -14.16 -1.14
C LEU A 12 0.41 -13.08 -0.16
N ILE A 13 1.46 -13.36 0.62
CA ILE A 13 2.04 -12.37 1.52
C ILE A 13 2.85 -11.40 0.64
N ARG A 14 2.26 -10.24 0.36
CA ARG A 14 2.97 -9.14 -0.29
C ARG A 14 3.53 -8.22 0.79
N TYR A 15 4.84 -8.00 0.77
CA TYR A 15 5.50 -7.00 1.58
C TYR A 15 5.61 -5.72 0.77
N GLU A 16 5.34 -4.59 1.40
CA GLU A 16 5.69 -3.29 0.83
C GLU A 16 7.20 -3.20 0.65
N THR A 17 7.64 -3.17 -0.61
CA THR A 17 9.06 -2.97 -0.91
C THR A 17 9.35 -1.47 -0.93
N GLY A 18 10.57 -1.07 -0.58
CA GLY A 18 10.98 0.34 -0.68
C GLY A 18 10.75 0.91 -2.08
N GLN A 19 10.97 0.11 -3.13
CA GLN A 19 10.70 0.51 -4.52
C GLN A 19 9.21 0.76 -4.81
N ALA A 20 8.31 -0.04 -4.21
CA ALA A 20 6.88 0.18 -4.33
C ALA A 20 6.47 1.47 -3.61
N ILE A 21 7.01 1.72 -2.42
CA ILE A 21 6.81 2.95 -1.65
C ILE A 21 7.31 4.16 -2.44
N ASP A 22 8.53 4.12 -2.99
CA ASP A 22 9.11 5.19 -3.81
C ASP A 22 8.20 5.52 -5.02
N SER A 23 7.73 4.48 -5.72
CA SER A 23 6.87 4.63 -6.89
C SER A 23 5.52 5.25 -6.54
N LEU A 24 4.91 4.82 -5.45
CA LEU A 24 3.64 5.37 -4.95
C LEU A 24 3.82 6.80 -4.44
N ALA A 25 4.92 7.08 -3.71
CA ALA A 25 5.25 8.40 -3.22
C ALA A 25 5.40 9.41 -4.37
N GLN A 26 6.10 9.01 -5.43
CA GLN A 26 6.22 9.82 -6.64
C GLN A 26 4.86 10.00 -7.34
N ARG A 27 4.10 8.92 -7.52
CA ARG A 27 2.81 8.95 -8.22
C ARG A 27 1.79 9.86 -7.53
N PHE A 28 1.70 9.79 -6.21
CA PHE A 28 0.73 10.53 -5.42
C PHE A 28 1.30 11.81 -4.81
N SER A 29 2.54 12.17 -5.12
CA SER A 29 3.25 13.32 -4.53
C SER A 29 3.21 13.31 -3.00
N LEU A 30 3.47 12.14 -2.41
CA LEU A 30 3.50 11.93 -0.95
C LEU A 30 4.94 12.07 -0.41
N PRO A 31 5.11 12.50 0.85
CA PRO A 31 6.42 12.48 1.50
C PRO A 31 6.89 11.03 1.65
N ASN A 32 8.18 10.79 1.47
CA ASN A 32 8.82 9.49 1.66
C ASN A 32 10.22 9.72 2.23
N GLU A 33 10.27 10.05 3.51
CA GLU A 33 11.54 10.28 4.21
C GLU A 33 12.07 8.94 4.74
N PRO A 34 13.41 8.69 4.73
CA PRO A 34 13.99 7.44 5.22
C PRO A 34 13.71 7.12 6.70
N SER A 35 13.24 8.12 7.46
CA SER A 35 12.85 7.97 8.87
C SER A 35 11.40 7.53 9.06
N MET A 36 10.58 7.52 8.01
CA MET A 36 9.19 7.05 8.07
C MET A 36 9.18 5.53 8.17
N GLN A 37 8.77 5.00 9.33
CA GLN A 37 8.75 3.55 9.58
C GLN A 37 7.43 2.93 9.15
N ASP A 38 6.32 3.63 9.39
CA ASP A 38 4.96 3.19 9.08
C ASP A 38 4.40 4.07 7.94
N TRP A 39 5.13 4.13 6.83
CA TRP A 39 4.85 5.03 5.71
C TRP A 39 3.37 5.06 5.28
N PRO A 40 2.67 3.92 5.09
CA PRO A 40 1.25 3.93 4.70
C PRO A 40 0.34 4.61 5.72
N ILE A 41 0.66 4.53 7.01
CA ILE A 41 -0.11 5.17 8.08
C ILE A 41 0.18 6.66 8.11
N GLU A 42 1.44 7.04 7.94
CA GLU A 42 1.89 8.44 7.99
C GLU A 42 1.33 9.27 6.82
N VAL A 43 1.18 8.65 5.64
CA VAL A 43 0.68 9.32 4.42
C VAL A 43 -0.80 9.09 4.14
N ALA A 44 -1.49 8.30 4.98
CA ALA A 44 -2.91 7.98 4.80
C ALA A 44 -3.78 9.23 4.91
N ASP A 45 -4.30 9.69 3.77
CA ASP A 45 -5.28 10.76 3.71
C ASP A 45 -6.64 10.24 3.25
N LYS A 46 -7.62 10.29 4.16
CA LYS A 46 -9.01 9.89 3.90
C LYS A 46 -9.68 10.70 2.79
N GLN A 47 -9.22 11.92 2.52
CA GLN A 47 -9.77 12.77 1.46
C GLN A 47 -9.32 12.33 0.06
N ARG A 48 -8.25 11.52 -0.01
CA ARG A 48 -7.67 11.00 -1.25
C ARG A 48 -7.97 9.52 -1.47
N LEU A 49 -8.88 8.95 -0.66
CA LEU A 49 -9.21 7.52 -0.72
C LEU A 49 -9.66 7.09 -2.13
N ASP A 50 -10.50 7.90 -2.79
CA ASP A 50 -10.95 7.62 -4.16
C ASP A 50 -9.79 7.58 -5.17
N GLU A 51 -8.78 8.43 -5.00
CA GLU A 51 -7.58 8.48 -5.85
C GLU A 51 -6.76 7.19 -5.71
N PHE A 52 -6.56 6.73 -4.48
CA PHE A 52 -5.85 5.47 -4.20
C PHE A 52 -6.62 4.25 -4.72
N LEU A 53 -7.94 4.22 -4.54
CA LEU A 53 -8.80 3.14 -5.04
C LEU A 53 -8.84 3.10 -6.58
N SER A 54 -8.85 4.27 -7.23
CA SER A 54 -8.78 4.36 -8.69
C SER A 54 -7.46 3.80 -9.22
N ALA A 55 -6.33 4.23 -8.63
CA ALA A 55 -5.02 3.73 -9.03
C ALA A 55 -4.83 2.23 -8.77
N TYR A 56 -5.42 1.70 -7.69
CA TYR A 56 -5.44 0.26 -7.44
C TYR A 56 -6.26 -0.50 -8.50
N SER A 57 -7.41 0.06 -8.89
CA SER A 57 -8.27 -0.52 -9.93
C SER A 57 -7.61 -0.51 -11.32
N GLU A 58 -6.74 0.46 -11.59
CA GLU A 58 -5.91 0.51 -12.80
C GLU A 58 -4.79 -0.53 -12.81
N CYS A 59 -4.33 -0.98 -11.63
CA CYS A 59 -3.34 -2.05 -11.50
C CYS A 59 -3.94 -3.45 -11.73
N ASN A 60 -5.06 -3.56 -12.44
CA ASN A 60 -5.69 -4.84 -12.74
C ASN A 60 -4.71 -5.72 -13.53
N ASP A 61 -4.46 -6.93 -13.01
CA ASP A 61 -3.61 -7.99 -13.56
C ASP A 61 -4.16 -8.47 -14.93
N ASP A 62 -3.98 -7.68 -16.00
CA ASP A 62 -3.88 -8.21 -17.37
C ASP A 62 -2.39 -8.53 -17.67
N GLU A 63 -1.78 -9.42 -16.87
CA GLU A 63 -0.82 -10.48 -17.28
C GLU A 63 -0.43 -11.40 -16.11
#